data_AF-A0A3N5Q626-F1
#
_entry.id   AF-A0A3N5Q626-F1
#
_cell.length_a   1.000
_cell.length_b   1.000
_cell.length_c   1.000
_cell.angle_alpha   90.00
_cell.angle_beta   90.00
_cell.angle_gamma   90.00
#
_symmetry.space_group_name_H-M   'P 1'
#
loop_
_entity.id
_entity.type
_entity.pdbx_description
1 polymer ?
#
loop_
_entity_poly.entity_id
_entity_poly.type
_entity_poly.pdbx_seq_one_letter_code
_entity_poly.pdbx_strand_id
1 'polypeptide(L)' 'MNQPDFEWDDSNNAQNKEKHGVSFYEAQYAFADLQRVIIEDLDHGGDEDR' A
#
# COMPACT_ATOMS: atom_id res chain seq x y z
N MET A 1 -11.60 21.46 2.14
CA MET A 1 -11.37 20.01 2.27
C MET A 1 -9.90 19.79 1.97
N ASN A 2 -9.11 19.36 2.96
CA ASN A 2 -7.70 19.02 2.72
C ASN A 2 -7.69 17.64 2.06
N GLN A 3 -7.07 17.51 0.89
CA GLN A 3 -6.79 16.20 0.34
C GLN A 3 -5.72 15.54 1.23
N PRO A 4 -5.80 14.23 1.49
CA PRO A 4 -4.71 13.54 2.15
C PRO A 4 -3.49 13.58 1.22
N ASP A 5 -2.48 14.38 1.59
CA ASP A 5 -1.21 14.42 0.91
C ASP A 5 -0.32 13.31 1.48
N PHE A 6 0.09 12.37 0.64
CA PHE A 6 1.09 11.37 0.99
C PHE A 6 2.47 11.92 0.62
N GLU A 7 3.32 12.15 1.62
CA GLU A 7 4.73 12.48 1.39
C GLU A 7 5.55 11.20 1.41
N TRP A 8 6.20 10.90 0.29
CA TRP A 8 7.09 9.75 0.16
C TRP A 8 8.53 10.24 -0.03
N ASP A 9 9.46 9.62 0.68
CA ASP A 9 10.89 9.81 0.43
C ASP A 9 11.29 9.13 -0.90
N ASP A 10 11.98 9.87 -1.76
CA ASP A 10 12.37 9.40 -3.10
C ASP A 10 13.35 8.22 -3.05
N SER A 11 14.21 8.15 -2.02
CA SER A 11 15.14 7.03 -1.83
C SER A 11 14.38 5.74 -1.47
N ASN A 12 13.39 5.85 -0.59
CA ASN A 12 12.52 4.74 -0.26
C ASN A 12 11.68 4.30 -1.47
N ASN A 13 11.18 5.24 -2.28
CA ASN A 13 10.44 4.93 -3.50
C ASN A 13 11.32 4.18 -4.52
N ALA A 14 12.59 4.57 -4.67
CA ALA A 14 13.54 3.85 -5.53
C ALA A 14 13.76 2.41 -5.05
N GLN A 15 13.97 2.21 -3.75
CA GLN A 15 14.10 0.88 -3.16
C GLN A 15 12.82 0.05 -3.30
N ASN A 16 11.64 0.66 -3.16
CA ASN A 16 10.37 -0.02 -3.35
C ASN A 16 10.20 -0.50 -4.80
N LYS A 17 10.53 0.36 -5.77
CA LYS A 17 10.53 0.00 -7.20
C LYS A 17 11.47 -1.17 -7.47
N GLU A 18 12.66 -1.19 -6.88
CA GLU A 18 13.61 -2.29 -7.06
C GLU A 18 13.07 -3.61 -6.47
N LYS A 19 12.51 -3.57 -5.25
CA LYS A 19 12.01 -4.76 -4.55
C LYS A 19 10.69 -5.31 -5.11
N HIS A 20 9.78 -4.42 -5.49
CA HIS A 20 8.38 -4.77 -5.77
C HIS A 20 7.92 -4.44 -7.18
N GLY A 21 8.75 -3.75 -7.99
CA GLY A 21 8.45 -3.44 -9.39
C GLY A 21 7.47 -2.30 -9.61
N VAL A 22 7.00 -1.65 -8.54
CA VAL A 22 6.03 -0.53 -8.60
C VAL A 22 6.47 0.62 -7.70
N SER A 23 6.11 1.85 -8.07
CA SER A 23 6.32 3.03 -7.22
C SER A 23 5.26 3.15 -6.13
N PHE A 24 5.55 3.91 -5.06
CA PHE A 24 4.52 4.26 -4.07
C PHE A 24 3.37 5.06 -4.70
N TYR A 25 3.69 5.92 -5.65
CA TYR A 25 2.70 6.71 -6.39
C TYR A 25 1.75 5.87 -7.24
N GLU A 26 2.19 4.70 -7.72
CA GLU A 26 1.34 3.74 -8.43
C GLU A 26 0.60 2.83 -7.44
N ALA A 27 1.30 2.34 -6.42
CA ALA A 27 0.75 1.42 -5.43
C ALA A 27 -0.44 2.03 -4.66
N GLN A 28 -0.46 3.35 -4.44
CA GLN A 28 -1.58 4.01 -3.76
C GLN A 28 -2.93 3.80 -4.47
N TYR A 29 -2.94 3.60 -5.80
CA TYR A 29 -4.18 3.41 -6.55
C TYR A 29 -4.87 2.09 -6.23
N ALA A 30 -4.14 1.09 -5.72
CA ALA A 30 -4.75 -0.16 -5.24
C ALA A 30 -5.73 0.07 -4.08
N PHE A 31 -5.50 1.10 -3.26
CA PHE A 31 -6.40 1.46 -2.17
C PHE A 31 -7.62 2.24 -2.65
N ALA A 32 -7.47 3.02 -3.73
CA ALA A 32 -8.55 3.79 -4.35
C ALA A 32 -9.43 2.96 -5.30
N ASP A 33 -9.01 1.75 -5.67
CA ASP A 33 -9.78 0.85 -6.53
C ASP A 33 -11.05 0.36 -5.82
N LEU A 34 -12.20 0.68 -6.42
CA LEU A 34 -13.52 0.25 -5.96
C LEU A 34 -13.76 -1.26 -6.14
N GLN A 35 -13.00 -1.91 -7.02
CA GLN A 35 -13.07 -3.35 -7.26
C GLN A 35 -11.91 -4.12 -6.59
N ARG A 36 -11.21 -3.49 -5.63
CA ARG A 36 -10.13 -4.15 -4.90
C ARG A 36 -10.60 -5.45 -4.25
N VAL A 37 -9.77 -6.48 -4.33
CA VAL A 37 -9.99 -7.74 -3.63
C VAL A 37 -9.30 -7.66 -2.27
N ILE A 38 -10.06 -7.89 -1.20
CA ILE A 38 -9.53 -7.97 0.17
C ILE A 38 -9.43 -9.45 0.52
N ILE A 39 -8.25 -9.91 0.89
CA ILE A 39 -7.97 -11.30 1.25
C ILE A 39 -7.46 -11.30 2.68
N GLU A 40 -8.02 -12.18 3.50
CA GLU A 40 -7.56 -12.40 4.87
C GLU A 40 -6.26 -13.19 4.87
N ASP A 41 -5.26 -12.74 5.63
CA ASP A 41 -4.02 -13.47 5.83
C ASP A 41 -4.23 -14.52 6.93
N LEU A 42 -4.55 -15.75 6.52
CA LEU A 42 -4.80 -16.87 7.41
C LEU A 42 -3.52 -17.40 8.09
N ASP A 43 -2.33 -17.06 7.58
CA ASP A 43 -1.06 -17.53 8.13
C ASP A 43 -0.53 -16.62 9.26
N HIS A 44 -0.94 -15.35 9.26
CA HIS A 44 -0.50 -14.34 10.25
C HIS A 44 -1.63 -13.78 11.14
N GLY A 45 -2.84 -14.36 11.07
CA GLY A 45 -3.98 -14.01 11.93
C GLY A 45 -3.89 -14.66 13.32
N GLY A 46 -3.12 -14.07 14.22
CA GLY A 46 -3.30 -14.30 15.67
C GLY A 46 -4.57 -13.60 16.19
N ASP A 47 -4.98 -13.97 17.42
CA ASP A 47 -6.13 -13.46 18.21
C ASP A 47 -5.98 -11.96 18.58
N GLU A 48 -5.76 -11.09 17.60
CA GLU A 48 -5.95 -9.66 17.77
C GLU A 48 -7.18 -9.25 16.99
N ASP A 49 -8.33 -9.22 17.68
CA ASP A 49 -9.51 -8.47 17.25
C ASP A 49 -9.09 -7.04 16.90
N ARG A 50 -9.09 -6.71 15.61
CA ARG A 50 -8.88 -5.36 15.08
C ARG A 50 -9.96 -4.99 14.07
#